data_AF-A0A9X0YK29-F1
#
_entry.id   AF-A0A9X0YK29-F1
#
_cell.length_a   1.000
_cell.length_b   1.000
_cell.length_c   1.000
_cell.angle_alpha   90.00
_cell.angle_beta   90.00
_cell.angle_gamma   90.00
#
_symmetry.space_group_name_H-M   'P 1'
#
loop_
_entity.id
_entity.type
_entity.pdbx_description
1 polymer ?
#
loop_
_entity_poly.entity_id
_entity_poly.type
_entity_poly.pdbx_seq_one_letter_code
_entity_poly.pdbx_strand_id
1 'polypeptide(L)'
;MDTIKKIKEIYTIEKNTKEGNLISTTKVINRNYDEIIECAINELETKIENKEDRFKNMIITDIKNTIKSIRSVFPDLFKRFDYCTDLKGAFTELNSVSVCLADSELTTVHELKNHLHHRLNAFYLNREYSLLNTNTLAISHLDRGWEQYSFELSEDFNFISETNFGFGCVSYFYSVIKYKNIILAPFSDIVVYPHAKYKQIINYSAKHCLKYSEWASSFNFICENYYSALKNERAFLDKYLIKNSNRIGEDLKKFMTLDFNSVQTISDNYKVLDYYEYSTYNLLGEKYCESIKVLKLIEQINIKKYYDYYYNLLLELKKDILSMLEDGVSIEIPKNINLLETKKIEFKQKNYEILKNKIKNRKRKRKTRKNEYFYSEKKLEEYLSYKYEDYLIIEEAYLEYKKELYKFDKEISINKEAINEIPNFIKFINKKLVK
;
A
#
# COMPACT_ATOMS: atom_id res chain seq x y z
N MET A 1 4.14 -4.43 18.69
CA MET A 1 4.45 -3.54 17.57
C MET A 1 5.69 -2.75 17.95
N ASP A 2 6.73 -2.78 17.11
CA ASP A 2 7.99 -2.04 17.34
C ASP A 2 7.77 -0.57 16.98
N THR A 3 7.18 0.20 17.89
CA THR A 3 7.08 1.67 17.73
C THR A 3 8.48 2.27 17.64
N ILE A 4 8.69 3.28 16.78
CA ILE A 4 9.98 3.95 16.69
C ILE A 4 10.20 4.77 17.98
N LYS A 5 10.83 4.15 18.98
CA LYS A 5 10.99 4.74 20.31
C LYS A 5 11.96 5.92 20.30
N LYS A 6 13.11 5.78 19.62
CA LYS A 6 14.15 6.81 19.62
C LYS A 6 15.02 6.73 18.38
N ILE A 7 15.05 7.81 17.61
CA ILE A 7 15.97 7.94 16.48
C ILE A 7 17.23 8.64 16.95
N LYS A 8 18.36 7.99 16.73
CA LYS A 8 19.68 8.47 17.14
C LYS A 8 20.54 8.88 15.95
N GLU A 9 20.12 8.53 14.75
CA GLU A 9 20.95 8.59 13.56
C GLU A 9 20.14 9.11 12.37
N ILE A 10 20.85 9.71 11.43
CA ILE A 10 20.36 10.06 10.10
C ILE A 10 21.33 9.46 9.11
N TYR A 11 20.79 8.86 8.06
CA TYR A 11 21.57 8.33 6.97
C TYR A 11 21.55 9.33 5.83
N THR A 12 22.68 9.52 5.16
CA THR A 12 22.78 10.38 3.99
C THR A 12 23.66 9.76 2.90
N ILE A 13 23.46 10.18 1.66
CA ILE A 13 24.42 9.98 0.57
C ILE A 13 25.09 11.31 0.29
N GLU A 14 26.42 11.33 0.28
CA GLU A 14 27.20 12.55 0.06
C GLU A 14 28.22 12.36 -1.08
N LYS A 15 28.55 13.46 -1.76
CA LYS A 15 29.69 13.50 -2.68
C LYS A 15 31.01 13.45 -1.89
N ASN A 16 31.81 12.43 -2.13
CA ASN A 16 33.19 12.36 -1.68
C ASN A 16 34.04 13.33 -2.51
N THR A 17 34.32 14.49 -1.92
CA THR A 17 35.06 15.60 -2.55
C THR A 17 36.51 15.26 -2.89
N LYS A 18 37.08 14.18 -2.34
CA LYS A 18 38.47 13.76 -2.61
C LYS A 18 38.61 12.79 -3.78
N GLU A 19 37.59 11.96 -4.02
CA GLU A 19 37.66 10.86 -4.99
C GLU A 19 36.61 10.94 -6.10
N GLY A 20 35.70 11.94 -6.07
CA GLY A 20 34.60 12.05 -7.04
C GLY A 20 33.51 10.96 -6.89
N ASN A 21 33.56 10.25 -5.77
CA ASN A 21 32.82 9.03 -5.46
C ASN A 21 31.61 9.34 -4.54
N LEU A 22 30.66 8.40 -4.35
CA LEU A 22 29.48 8.59 -3.47
C LEU A 22 29.56 7.75 -2.20
N ILE A 23 29.47 8.40 -1.05
CA ILE A 23 29.55 7.69 0.24
C ILE A 23 28.21 7.73 0.96
N SER A 24 27.82 6.59 1.52
CA SER A 24 26.76 6.49 2.51
C SER A 24 27.35 6.83 3.87
N THR A 25 26.75 7.80 4.57
CA THR A 25 27.23 8.28 5.86
C THR A 25 26.12 8.23 6.89
N THR A 26 26.52 8.09 8.16
CA THR A 26 25.62 8.11 9.31
C THR A 26 25.99 9.28 10.20
N LYS A 27 25.03 10.17 10.45
CA LYS A 27 25.18 11.31 11.37
C LYS A 27 24.43 11.03 12.66
N VAL A 28 25.12 11.14 13.79
CA VAL A 28 24.47 11.03 15.11
C VAL A 28 23.69 12.31 15.40
N ILE A 29 22.43 12.15 15.78
CA ILE A 29 21.55 13.26 16.15
C ILE A 29 21.90 13.72 17.57
N ASN A 30 22.15 15.02 17.75
CA ASN A 30 22.28 15.62 19.08
C ASN A 30 20.90 15.75 19.75
N ARG A 31 20.64 14.96 20.80
CA ARG A 31 19.34 14.90 21.48
C ARG A 31 19.30 15.64 22.82
N ASN A 32 19.78 16.88 22.82
CA ASN A 32 19.94 17.74 23.99
C ASN A 32 18.67 18.09 24.77
N TYR A 33 17.47 17.94 24.19
CA TYR A 33 16.19 18.20 24.86
C TYR A 33 15.54 16.95 25.48
N ASP A 34 16.11 15.76 25.30
CA ASP A 34 15.54 14.53 25.86
C ASP A 34 15.47 14.60 27.40
N GLU A 35 16.54 15.06 28.05
CA GLU A 35 16.63 15.17 29.51
C GLU A 35 15.57 16.13 30.08
N ILE A 36 15.36 17.28 29.43
CA ILE A 36 14.36 18.27 29.84
C ILE A 36 12.95 17.66 29.81
N ILE A 37 12.64 16.91 28.76
CA ILE A 37 11.33 16.26 28.61
C ILE A 37 11.16 15.11 29.60
N GLU A 38 12.18 14.28 29.83
CA GLU A 38 12.12 13.21 30.84
C GLU A 38 11.96 13.78 32.26
N CYS A 39 12.64 14.88 32.61
CA CYS A 39 12.43 15.56 33.89
C CYS A 39 10.97 16.00 34.07
N ALA A 40 10.37 16.64 33.06
CA ALA A 40 8.97 17.09 33.12
C ALA A 40 7.98 15.92 33.25
N ILE A 41 8.28 14.77 32.63
CA ILE A 41 7.48 13.55 32.76
C ILE A 41 7.63 12.94 34.16
N ASN A 42 8.86 12.84 34.68
CA ASN A 42 9.11 12.27 36.00
C ASN A 42 8.45 13.09 37.11
N GLU A 43 8.49 14.43 37.02
CA GLU A 43 7.78 15.32 37.95
C GLU A 43 6.26 15.06 37.94
N LEU A 44 5.70 14.83 36.75
CA LEU A 44 4.28 14.49 36.59
C LEU A 44 3.97 13.10 37.17
N GLU A 45 4.82 12.11 36.94
CA GLU A 45 4.69 10.75 37.50
C GLU A 45 4.67 10.79 39.03
N THR A 46 5.63 11.48 39.67
CA THR A 46 5.67 11.64 41.13
C THR A 46 4.43 12.37 41.67
N LYS A 47 3.90 13.35 40.92
CA LYS A 47 2.68 14.08 41.30
C LYS A 47 1.43 13.19 41.25
N ILE A 48 1.41 12.19 40.38
CA ILE A 48 0.27 11.29 40.15
C ILE A 48 0.38 10.00 40.97
N GLU A 49 1.58 9.57 41.35
CA GLU A 49 1.84 8.32 42.10
C GLU A 49 0.99 8.18 43.37
N ASN A 50 0.64 9.30 44.00
CA ASN A 50 -0.18 9.34 45.21
C ASN A 50 -1.70 9.48 44.94
N LYS A 51 -2.15 9.41 43.68
CA LYS A 51 -3.56 9.60 43.29
C LYS A 51 -4.20 8.28 42.90
N GLU A 52 -5.26 7.92 43.60
CA GLU A 52 -6.11 6.77 43.24
C GLU A 52 -6.90 7.03 41.93
N ASP A 53 -7.32 5.95 41.25
CA ASP A 53 -8.05 5.98 39.97
C ASP A 53 -9.32 6.86 39.98
N ARG A 54 -9.95 7.06 41.16
CA ARG A 54 -11.09 7.98 41.32
C ARG A 54 -10.76 9.44 40.98
N PHE A 55 -9.48 9.80 40.88
CA PHE A 55 -9.00 11.13 40.52
C PHE A 55 -8.66 11.30 39.03
N LYS A 56 -9.17 10.43 38.14
CA LYS A 56 -8.93 10.47 36.69
C LYS A 56 -9.01 11.88 36.06
N ASN A 57 -10.00 12.69 36.43
CA ASN A 57 -10.14 14.07 35.91
C ASN A 57 -9.00 15.01 36.37
N MET A 58 -8.49 14.83 37.59
CA MET A 58 -7.34 15.59 38.08
C MET A 58 -6.05 15.17 37.37
N ILE A 59 -5.89 13.87 37.10
CA ILE A 59 -4.76 13.34 36.32
C ILE A 59 -4.74 13.94 34.91
N ILE A 60 -5.90 13.93 34.22
CA ILE A 60 -6.04 14.56 32.90
C ILE A 60 -5.69 16.06 32.94
N THR A 61 -6.10 16.75 34.02
CA THR A 61 -5.80 18.18 34.20
C THR A 61 -4.30 18.42 34.39
N ASP A 62 -3.62 17.58 35.16
CA ASP A 62 -2.18 17.66 35.34
C ASP A 62 -1.41 17.39 34.04
N ILE A 63 -1.81 16.38 33.26
CA ILE A 63 -1.26 16.11 31.92
C ILE A 63 -1.38 17.36 31.03
N LYS A 64 -2.56 17.97 30.96
CA LYS A 64 -2.80 19.18 30.15
C LYS A 64 -1.93 20.36 30.62
N ASN A 65 -1.76 20.53 31.93
CA ASN A 65 -0.90 21.56 32.49
C ASN A 65 0.58 21.31 32.13
N THR A 66 1.06 20.06 32.22
CA THR A 66 2.42 19.70 31.80
C THR A 66 2.66 20.00 30.32
N ILE A 67 1.72 19.62 29.44
CA ILE A 67 1.79 19.96 28.01
C ILE A 67 1.90 21.48 27.80
N LYS A 68 1.06 22.25 28.50
CA LYS A 68 1.07 23.72 28.41
C LYS A 68 2.41 24.31 28.86
N SER A 69 2.99 23.80 29.95
CA SER A 69 4.30 24.21 30.44
C SER A 69 5.40 23.90 29.43
N ILE A 70 5.46 22.66 28.91
CA ILE A 70 6.46 22.27 27.90
C ILE A 70 6.30 23.15 26.64
N ARG A 71 5.07 23.36 26.17
CA ARG A 71 4.80 24.18 24.98
C ARG A 71 5.23 25.64 25.17
N SER A 72 5.13 26.17 26.39
CA SER A 72 5.57 27.55 26.68
C SER A 72 7.08 27.72 26.59
N VAL A 73 7.84 26.69 26.98
CA VAL A 73 9.31 26.68 26.93
C VAL A 73 9.80 26.29 25.54
N PHE A 74 9.11 25.36 24.88
CA PHE A 74 9.54 24.77 23.62
C PHE A 74 8.39 24.67 22.60
N PRO A 75 7.97 25.81 22.02
CA PRO A 75 6.82 25.86 21.12
C PRO A 75 7.04 25.08 19.81
N ASP A 76 8.28 25.03 19.33
CA ASP A 76 8.64 24.35 18.08
C ASP A 76 8.42 22.83 18.13
N LEU A 77 8.48 22.22 19.31
CA LEU A 77 8.16 20.79 19.51
C LEU A 77 6.71 20.46 19.12
N PHE A 78 5.82 21.45 19.24
CA PHE A 78 4.39 21.29 18.97
C PHE A 78 3.99 21.73 17.56
N LYS A 79 4.95 22.11 16.71
CA LYS A 79 4.70 22.27 15.27
C LYS A 79 4.20 20.96 14.66
N ARG A 80 3.43 21.07 13.59
CA ARG A 80 2.95 19.92 12.83
C ARG A 80 4.09 19.41 11.94
N PHE A 81 4.40 18.13 12.08
CA PHE A 81 5.33 17.42 11.21
C PHE A 81 4.57 16.26 10.55
N ASP A 82 4.67 16.11 9.23
CA ASP A 82 4.05 14.99 8.54
C ASP A 82 5.01 13.80 8.59
N TYR A 83 4.81 12.94 9.58
CA TYR A 83 5.82 11.99 10.00
C TYR A 83 5.22 10.68 10.49
N CYS A 84 5.83 9.59 10.09
CA CYS A 84 5.46 8.23 10.41
C CYS A 84 6.09 7.78 11.74
N THR A 85 5.27 7.54 12.75
CA THR A 85 5.71 7.06 14.08
C THR A 85 5.89 5.54 14.14
N ASP A 86 5.27 4.83 13.21
CA ASP A 86 5.37 3.38 13.03
C ASP A 86 5.31 3.04 11.53
N LEU A 87 6.45 2.59 10.99
CA LEU A 87 6.59 2.21 9.59
C LEU A 87 5.64 1.08 9.15
N LYS A 88 5.25 0.21 10.08
CA LYS A 88 4.40 -0.98 9.85
C LYS A 88 2.98 -0.79 10.38
N GLY A 89 2.68 0.31 11.05
CA GLY A 89 1.41 0.54 11.72
C GLY A 89 0.28 0.81 10.74
N ALA A 90 -0.86 0.13 10.90
CA ALA A 90 -2.01 0.32 10.03
C ALA A 90 -2.68 1.66 10.29
N PHE A 91 -2.99 2.38 9.20
CA PHE A 91 -3.87 3.54 9.24
C PHE A 91 -5.30 3.08 9.54
N THR A 92 -5.59 2.80 10.82
CA THR A 92 -6.94 2.49 11.27
C THR A 92 -7.54 3.74 11.89
N GLU A 93 -8.41 4.37 11.09
CA GLU A 93 -9.38 5.40 11.46
C GLU A 93 -8.80 6.74 11.94
N LEU A 94 -9.48 7.81 11.54
CA LEU A 94 -9.19 9.25 11.71
C LEU A 94 -8.82 9.74 13.13
N ASN A 95 -8.74 8.86 14.13
CA ASN A 95 -8.33 9.17 15.51
C ASN A 95 -6.88 8.72 15.82
N SER A 96 -6.27 7.87 14.99
CA SER A 96 -4.86 7.49 15.14
C SER A 96 -3.96 8.43 14.34
N VAL A 97 -4.08 9.72 14.61
CA VAL A 97 -3.23 10.70 13.97
C VAL A 97 -1.80 10.45 14.44
N SER A 98 -0.97 9.96 13.53
CA SER A 98 0.47 10.15 13.54
C SER A 98 0.78 11.58 14.03
N VAL A 99 1.36 11.71 15.22
CA VAL A 99 1.69 13.01 15.85
C VAL A 99 0.48 13.88 16.27
N CYS A 100 -0.78 13.44 16.18
CA CYS A 100 -1.91 14.20 16.73
C CYS A 100 -3.04 13.34 17.33
N LEU A 101 -2.77 12.47 18.31
CA LEU A 101 -3.72 12.55 19.43
C LEU A 101 -3.73 14.03 19.77
N ALA A 102 -4.86 14.69 19.53
CA ALA A 102 -4.93 16.11 19.84
C ALA A 102 -4.51 16.21 21.31
N ASP A 103 -3.70 17.20 21.69
CA ASP A 103 -3.22 17.30 23.08
C ASP A 103 -4.37 17.20 24.11
N SER A 104 -5.61 17.48 23.68
CA SER A 104 -6.88 17.29 24.39
C SER A 104 -7.32 15.85 24.68
N GLU A 105 -6.82 14.86 23.95
CA GLU A 105 -7.22 13.44 23.95
C GLU A 105 -6.30 12.56 24.81
N LEU A 106 -5.18 13.10 25.30
CA LEU A 106 -4.26 12.37 26.18
C LEU A 106 -4.86 12.22 27.57
N THR A 107 -5.00 10.97 28.04
CA THR A 107 -5.66 10.65 29.31
C THR A 107 -4.74 9.97 30.33
N THR A 108 -3.60 9.44 29.88
CA THR A 108 -2.61 8.77 30.73
C THR A 108 -1.21 9.35 30.55
N VAL A 109 -0.36 9.18 31.57
CA VAL A 109 1.06 9.60 31.50
C VAL A 109 1.82 8.80 30.44
N HIS A 110 1.47 7.51 30.27
CA HIS A 110 2.05 6.67 29.24
C HIS A 110 1.78 7.21 27.82
N GLU A 111 0.53 7.63 27.53
CA GLU A 111 0.17 8.27 26.27
C GLU A 111 0.95 9.58 26.06
N LEU A 112 1.06 10.41 27.10
CA LEU A 112 1.85 11.64 27.05
C LEU A 112 3.33 11.37 26.72
N LYS A 113 3.94 10.38 27.38
CA LYS A 113 5.34 10.00 27.16
C LYS A 113 5.58 9.60 25.70
N ASN A 114 4.75 8.71 25.17
CA ASN A 114 4.84 8.29 23.77
C ASN A 114 4.63 9.48 22.81
N HIS A 115 3.64 10.34 23.09
CA HIS A 115 3.35 11.51 22.28
C HIS A 115 4.53 12.49 22.21
N LEU A 116 5.16 12.80 23.35
CA LEU A 116 6.32 13.69 23.42
C LEU A 116 7.57 13.06 22.76
N HIS A 117 7.78 11.75 22.89
CA HIS A 117 8.86 11.05 22.20
C HIS A 117 8.73 11.13 20.67
N HIS A 118 7.51 10.95 20.15
CA HIS A 118 7.26 11.09 18.72
C HIS A 118 7.49 12.52 18.23
N ARG A 119 7.02 13.52 18.97
CA ARG A 119 7.29 14.94 18.64
C ARG A 119 8.77 15.26 18.67
N LEU A 120 9.51 14.75 19.65
CA LEU A 120 10.96 14.93 19.73
C LEU A 120 11.67 14.33 18.52
N ASN A 121 11.31 13.10 18.11
CA ASN A 121 11.90 12.48 16.92
C ASN A 121 11.66 13.34 15.66
N ALA A 122 10.44 13.80 15.46
CA ALA A 122 10.10 14.65 14.32
C ALA A 122 10.84 16.01 14.36
N PHE A 123 10.89 16.65 15.53
CA PHE A 123 11.63 17.90 15.74
C PHE A 123 13.11 17.73 15.39
N TYR A 124 13.77 16.70 15.93
CA TYR A 124 15.19 16.51 15.70
C TYR A 124 15.50 16.21 14.25
N LEU A 125 14.72 15.35 13.59
CA LEU A 125 14.92 15.06 12.17
C LEU A 125 14.76 16.33 11.33
N ASN A 126 13.70 17.11 11.56
CA ASN A 126 13.49 18.36 10.84
C ASN A 126 14.64 19.36 11.06
N ARG A 127 15.15 19.45 12.30
CA ARG A 127 16.32 20.28 12.62
C ARG A 127 17.56 19.79 11.88
N GLU A 128 17.83 18.48 11.85
CA GLU A 128 19.00 17.98 11.14
C GLU A 128 18.87 18.16 9.62
N TYR A 129 17.66 18.06 9.06
CA TYR A 129 17.39 18.35 7.65
C TYR A 129 17.76 19.78 7.27
N SER A 130 17.50 20.75 8.15
CA SER A 130 17.88 22.15 7.92
C SER A 130 19.37 22.45 8.09
N LEU A 131 20.13 21.52 8.69
CA LEU A 131 21.58 21.63 8.91
C LEU A 131 22.41 20.86 7.86
N LEU A 132 21.77 20.26 6.86
CA LEU A 132 22.48 19.57 5.79
C LEU A 132 23.28 20.54 4.91
N ASN A 133 24.42 20.07 4.45
CA ASN A 133 25.30 20.84 3.57
C ASN A 133 24.93 20.61 2.10
N THR A 134 25.52 21.40 1.20
CA THR A 134 25.28 21.31 -0.26
C THR A 134 25.82 20.03 -0.91
N ASN A 135 26.61 19.23 -0.20
CA ASN A 135 27.18 17.97 -0.71
C ASN A 135 26.29 16.76 -0.41
N THR A 136 25.28 16.91 0.44
CA THR A 136 24.27 15.87 0.70
C THR A 136 23.34 15.75 -0.51
N LEU A 137 23.33 14.57 -1.12
CA LEU A 137 22.51 14.27 -2.31
C LEU A 137 21.21 13.54 -1.97
N ALA A 138 21.21 12.74 -0.91
CA ALA A 138 20.03 12.04 -0.42
C ALA A 138 20.06 11.96 1.10
N ILE A 139 18.87 11.90 1.71
CA ILE A 139 18.70 11.79 3.16
C ILE A 139 17.58 10.83 3.52
N SER A 140 17.77 10.07 4.60
CA SER A 140 16.75 9.20 5.17
C SER A 140 15.56 9.99 5.70
N HIS A 141 14.36 9.53 5.40
CA HIS A 141 13.13 10.17 5.86
C HIS A 141 12.20 9.18 6.56
N LEU A 142 11.18 9.75 7.17
CA LEU A 142 10.06 9.03 7.78
C LEU A 142 8.74 9.71 7.45
N ASP A 143 8.71 10.47 6.37
CA ASP A 143 7.49 11.05 5.85
C ASP A 143 6.45 9.96 5.60
N ARG A 144 5.20 10.30 5.87
CA ARG A 144 4.09 9.38 5.93
C ARG A 144 3.36 9.36 4.59
N GLY A 145 2.87 8.18 4.23
CA GLY A 145 2.13 7.99 2.98
C GLY A 145 3.02 7.84 1.76
N TRP A 146 2.41 7.90 0.59
CA TRP A 146 3.06 7.64 -0.68
C TRP A 146 4.05 8.74 -1.00
N GLU A 147 5.32 8.47 -0.71
CA GLU A 147 6.40 9.38 -0.99
C GLU A 147 7.39 8.74 -1.96
N GLN A 148 7.70 9.50 -3.00
CA GLN A 148 8.67 9.14 -4.02
C GLN A 148 9.73 10.23 -4.10
N TYR A 149 10.88 9.97 -3.50
CA TYR A 149 12.01 10.88 -3.56
C TYR A 149 12.97 10.47 -4.66
N SER A 150 13.16 11.34 -5.65
CA SER A 150 14.13 11.16 -6.73
C SER A 150 15.35 12.02 -6.48
N PHE A 151 16.48 11.37 -6.24
CA PHE A 151 17.79 11.99 -6.02
C PHE A 151 18.66 11.78 -7.26
N GLU A 152 19.04 12.86 -7.92
CA GLU A 152 19.98 12.84 -9.05
C GLU A 152 21.41 12.76 -8.50
N LEU A 153 22.04 11.59 -8.66
CA LEU A 153 23.37 11.34 -8.13
C LEU A 153 24.46 11.71 -9.15
N SER A 154 24.16 11.51 -10.44
CA SER A 154 24.88 12.03 -11.61
C SER A 154 23.91 12.21 -12.78
N GLU A 155 24.37 12.77 -13.90
CA GLU A 155 23.57 12.94 -15.14
C GLU A 155 22.92 11.63 -15.61
N ASP A 156 23.62 10.52 -15.44
CA ASP A 156 23.19 9.20 -15.88
C ASP A 156 22.62 8.32 -14.76
N PHE A 157 22.69 8.71 -13.49
CA PHE A 157 22.35 7.83 -12.38
C PHE A 157 21.48 8.53 -11.33
N ASN A 158 20.24 8.05 -11.19
CA ASN A 158 19.30 8.54 -10.20
C ASN A 158 18.94 7.41 -9.24
N PHE A 159 18.80 7.79 -7.97
CA PHE A 159 18.22 6.97 -6.95
C PHE A 159 16.80 7.45 -6.66
N ILE A 160 15.84 6.54 -6.76
CA ILE A 160 14.46 6.79 -6.36
C ILE A 160 14.18 5.94 -5.12
N SER A 161 13.80 6.59 -4.03
CA SER A 161 13.24 5.95 -2.85
C SER A 161 11.73 5.94 -2.94
N GLU A 162 11.12 4.76 -2.89
CA GLU A 162 9.67 4.59 -3.00
C GLU A 162 9.15 3.96 -1.72
N THR A 163 8.32 4.70 -0.99
CA THR A 163 7.81 4.32 0.34
C THR A 163 6.34 4.69 0.48
N ASN A 164 5.62 3.95 1.32
CA ASN A 164 4.28 4.30 1.78
C ASN A 164 4.14 4.13 3.29
N PHE A 165 5.05 4.72 4.06
CA PHE A 165 5.12 4.47 5.50
C PHE A 165 3.83 4.81 6.25
N GLY A 166 3.44 3.94 7.19
CA GLY A 166 2.23 4.12 8.00
C GLY A 166 0.95 3.56 7.36
N PHE A 167 1.09 2.65 6.39
CA PHE A 167 -0.02 1.96 5.71
C PHE A 167 -0.24 0.53 6.20
N GLY A 168 0.26 0.20 7.39
CA GLY A 168 0.00 -1.09 8.02
C GLY A 168 0.67 -2.24 7.33
N CYS A 169 -0.11 -3.31 7.22
CA CYS A 169 0.24 -4.52 6.51
C CYS A 169 0.60 -4.27 5.03
N VAL A 170 0.20 -3.15 4.43
CA VAL A 170 0.50 -2.85 3.03
C VAL A 170 1.61 -1.81 2.86
N SER A 171 2.34 -1.50 3.94
CA SER A 171 3.50 -0.63 3.90
C SER A 171 4.68 -1.30 3.17
N TYR A 172 5.55 -0.51 2.56
CA TYR A 172 6.74 -0.95 1.83
C TYR A 172 7.87 0.09 1.88
N PHE A 173 9.08 -0.40 1.61
CA PHE A 173 10.28 0.39 1.42
C PHE A 173 11.10 -0.20 0.27
N TYR A 174 11.17 0.53 -0.84
CA TYR A 174 11.88 0.10 -2.03
C TYR A 174 12.94 1.11 -2.47
N SER A 175 14.01 0.58 -3.05
CA SER A 175 14.98 1.37 -3.80
C SER A 175 14.89 1.05 -5.28
N VAL A 176 14.87 2.09 -6.09
CA VAL A 176 14.78 2.02 -7.54
C VAL A 176 15.97 2.75 -8.13
N ILE A 177 16.73 2.06 -8.97
CA ILE A 177 17.83 2.63 -9.74
C ILE A 177 17.27 3.08 -11.09
N LYS A 178 17.53 4.32 -11.48
CA LYS A 178 17.28 4.81 -12.82
C LYS A 178 18.61 5.19 -13.46
N TYR A 179 18.97 4.49 -14.53
CA TYR A 179 20.23 4.67 -15.25
C TYR A 179 19.96 5.10 -16.69
N LYS A 180 20.61 6.18 -17.17
CA LYS A 180 20.41 6.77 -18.51
C LYS A 180 18.93 6.95 -18.85
N ASN A 181 18.18 7.52 -17.91
CA ASN A 181 16.74 7.71 -17.96
C ASN A 181 15.86 6.45 -17.97
N ILE A 182 16.41 5.27 -17.68
CA ILE A 182 15.68 4.01 -17.70
C ILE A 182 15.69 3.35 -16.33
N ILE A 183 14.51 2.96 -15.86
CA ILE A 183 14.33 2.30 -14.57
C ILE A 183 14.85 0.86 -14.66
N LEU A 184 15.82 0.53 -13.81
CA LEU A 184 16.39 -0.81 -13.67
C LEU A 184 15.68 -1.54 -12.51
N ALA A 185 14.41 -1.88 -12.71
CA ALA A 185 13.58 -2.56 -11.72
C ALA A 185 13.34 -4.04 -12.09
N PRO A 186 14.26 -4.93 -11.72
CA PRO A 186 14.14 -6.35 -12.00
C PRO A 186 13.07 -7.08 -11.19
N PHE A 187 12.56 -6.47 -10.13
CA PHE A 187 11.61 -7.09 -9.22
C PHE A 187 10.31 -6.31 -9.18
N SER A 188 9.25 -7.00 -8.80
CA SER A 188 7.96 -6.35 -8.65
C SER A 188 7.14 -7.00 -7.55
N ASP A 189 6.47 -6.16 -6.77
CA ASP A 189 5.48 -6.57 -5.79
C ASP A 189 4.11 -6.03 -6.21
N ILE A 190 3.05 -6.78 -5.89
CA ILE A 190 1.67 -6.31 -6.00
C ILE A 190 1.23 -5.87 -4.60
N VAL A 191 0.95 -4.59 -4.46
CA VAL A 191 0.40 -4.03 -3.22
C VAL A 191 -1.10 -3.89 -3.40
N VAL A 192 -1.85 -4.62 -2.58
CA VAL A 192 -3.31 -4.60 -2.56
C VAL A 192 -3.75 -3.71 -1.41
N TYR A 193 -4.56 -2.69 -1.69
CA TYR A 193 -5.15 -1.79 -0.70
C TYR A 193 -6.64 -2.14 -0.52
N PRO A 194 -7.02 -3.04 0.42
CA PRO A 194 -8.35 -3.64 0.44
C PRO A 194 -9.46 -2.61 0.68
N HIS A 195 -9.20 -1.64 1.56
CA HIS A 195 -10.16 -0.58 1.90
C HIS A 195 -10.42 0.39 0.75
N ALA A 196 -9.39 0.69 -0.05
CA ALA A 196 -9.50 1.57 -1.20
C ALA A 196 -9.98 0.83 -2.47
N LYS A 197 -10.09 -0.51 -2.42
CA LYS A 197 -10.29 -1.37 -3.60
C LYS A 197 -9.31 -1.03 -4.72
N TYR A 198 -8.09 -0.67 -4.34
CA TYR A 198 -7.03 -0.25 -5.26
C TYR A 198 -5.89 -1.25 -5.18
N LYS A 199 -5.23 -1.47 -6.31
CA LYS A 199 -4.07 -2.34 -6.43
C LYS A 199 -3.02 -1.60 -7.25
N GLN A 200 -1.77 -1.75 -6.83
CA GLN A 200 -0.64 -1.14 -7.51
C GLN A 200 0.45 -2.19 -7.69
N ILE A 201 1.09 -2.14 -8.84
CA ILE A 201 2.32 -2.88 -9.09
C ILE A 201 3.46 -1.92 -8.84
N ILE A 202 4.39 -2.34 -7.99
CA ILE A 202 5.55 -1.54 -7.64
C ILE A 202 6.79 -2.24 -8.13
N ASN A 203 7.59 -1.49 -8.84
CA ASN A 203 8.79 -1.95 -9.51
C ASN A 203 10.01 -1.48 -8.77
N TYR A 204 10.90 -2.41 -8.42
CA TYR A 204 12.04 -2.06 -7.60
C TYR A 204 13.33 -2.80 -7.97
N SER A 205 14.44 -2.19 -7.58
CA SER A 205 15.80 -2.74 -7.68
C SER A 205 16.21 -3.46 -6.40
N ALA A 206 15.75 -2.99 -5.25
CA ALA A 206 15.91 -3.66 -3.96
C ALA A 206 14.71 -3.40 -3.05
N LYS A 207 14.40 -4.40 -2.22
CA LYS A 207 13.38 -4.34 -1.17
C LYS A 207 14.06 -4.33 0.19
N HIS A 208 13.57 -3.46 1.07
CA HIS A 208 14.11 -3.26 2.40
C HIS A 208 13.10 -3.65 3.47
N CYS A 209 13.58 -3.96 4.66
CA CYS A 209 12.67 -4.15 5.78
C CYS A 209 12.06 -2.80 6.18
N LEU A 210 10.85 -2.84 6.76
CA LEU A 210 10.22 -1.65 7.33
C LEU A 210 10.81 -1.34 8.72
N LYS A 211 12.06 -0.89 8.73
CA LYS A 211 12.78 -0.40 9.91
C LYS A 211 13.57 0.84 9.49
N TYR A 212 13.65 1.83 10.37
CA TYR A 212 14.38 3.06 10.04
C TYR A 212 15.89 2.82 9.79
N SER A 213 16.49 1.83 10.47
CA SER A 213 17.89 1.45 10.23
C SER A 213 18.18 0.92 8.82
N GLU A 214 17.14 0.52 8.07
CA GLU A 214 17.30 -0.03 6.72
C GLU A 214 17.64 1.04 5.68
N TRP A 215 17.51 2.32 6.03
CA TRP A 215 18.06 3.41 5.24
C TRP A 215 19.56 3.26 5.00
N ALA A 216 20.32 2.75 5.99
CA ALA A 216 21.74 2.44 5.80
C ALA A 216 21.96 1.38 4.70
N SER A 217 21.16 0.32 4.71
CA SER A 217 21.20 -0.75 3.70
C SER A 217 20.82 -0.22 2.32
N SER A 218 19.74 0.58 2.24
CA SER A 218 19.30 1.25 1.02
C SER A 218 20.39 2.15 0.43
N PHE A 219 21.02 3.00 1.23
CA PHE A 219 22.03 3.94 0.74
C PHE A 219 23.35 3.24 0.38
N ASN A 220 23.75 2.22 1.13
CA ASN A 220 24.89 1.38 0.76
C ASN A 220 24.66 0.67 -0.58
N PHE A 221 23.48 0.06 -0.75
CA PHE A 221 23.08 -0.57 -2.00
C PHE A 221 23.17 0.40 -3.19
N ILE A 222 22.72 1.64 -3.03
CA ILE A 222 22.79 2.65 -4.08
C ILE A 222 24.24 3.06 -4.39
N CYS A 223 25.05 3.33 -3.36
CA CYS A 223 26.44 3.70 -3.55
C CYS A 223 27.23 2.58 -4.25
N GLU A 224 27.05 1.32 -3.84
CA GLU A 224 27.68 0.16 -4.48
C GLU A 224 27.32 0.01 -5.96
N ASN A 225 26.05 0.20 -6.31
CA ASN A 225 25.60 0.08 -7.69
C ASN A 225 26.04 1.28 -8.55
N TYR A 226 26.08 2.47 -7.97
CA TYR A 226 26.68 3.65 -8.60
C TYR A 226 28.15 3.38 -8.95
N TYR A 227 28.93 2.85 -8.00
CA TYR A 227 30.32 2.48 -8.25
C TYR A 227 30.48 1.37 -9.28
N SER A 228 29.61 0.37 -9.26
CA SER A 228 29.62 -0.69 -10.26
C SER A 228 29.39 -0.12 -11.67
N ALA A 229 28.46 0.82 -11.81
CA ALA A 229 28.16 1.48 -13.08
C ALA A 229 29.34 2.30 -13.59
N LEU A 230 30.01 3.07 -12.71
CA LEU A 230 31.21 3.84 -13.08
C LEU A 230 32.40 2.96 -13.46
N LYS A 231 32.65 1.89 -12.70
CA LYS A 231 33.83 1.04 -12.89
C LYS A 231 33.74 0.18 -14.14
N ASN A 232 32.57 -0.42 -14.40
CA ASN A 232 32.34 -1.27 -15.56
C ASN A 232 30.85 -1.26 -15.91
N GLU A 233 30.46 -0.27 -16.71
CA GLU A 233 29.09 -0.08 -17.17
C GLU A 233 28.51 -1.38 -17.78
N ARG A 234 29.30 -2.09 -18.59
CA ARG A 234 28.84 -3.34 -19.22
C ARG A 234 28.50 -4.40 -18.19
N ALA A 235 29.38 -4.67 -17.23
CA ALA A 235 29.13 -5.67 -16.20
C ALA A 235 27.96 -5.28 -15.27
N PHE A 236 27.81 -3.99 -14.98
CA PHE A 236 26.67 -3.44 -14.24
C PHE A 236 25.35 -3.69 -14.99
N LEU A 237 25.31 -3.36 -16.28
CA LEU A 237 24.15 -3.59 -17.12
C LEU A 237 23.87 -5.10 -17.29
N ASP A 238 24.89 -5.95 -17.38
CA ASP A 238 24.70 -7.41 -17.45
C ASP A 238 23.98 -7.97 -16.21
N LYS A 239 24.32 -7.45 -15.02
CA LYS A 239 23.66 -7.77 -13.75
C LYS A 239 22.18 -7.41 -13.77
N TYR A 240 21.83 -6.24 -14.29
CA TYR A 240 20.46 -5.72 -14.25
C TYR A 240 19.60 -6.16 -15.44
N LEU A 241 20.19 -6.27 -16.62
CA LEU A 241 19.53 -6.63 -17.86
C LEU A 241 19.48 -8.15 -17.96
N ILE A 242 20.55 -8.86 -18.25
CA ILE A 242 20.49 -10.30 -18.61
C ILE A 242 20.02 -11.17 -17.44
N LYS A 243 20.66 -11.02 -16.27
CA LYS A 243 20.37 -11.90 -15.12
C LYS A 243 18.93 -11.75 -14.65
N ASN A 244 18.36 -10.55 -14.78
CA ASN A 244 16.98 -10.30 -14.41
C ASN A 244 16.00 -10.38 -15.58
N SER A 245 16.44 -10.38 -16.83
CA SER A 245 15.58 -10.60 -18.00
C SER A 245 14.93 -11.97 -17.94
N ASN A 246 15.75 -13.01 -17.69
CA ASN A 246 15.26 -14.36 -17.40
C ASN A 246 14.24 -14.33 -16.28
N ARG A 247 14.55 -13.59 -15.22
CA ARG A 247 13.70 -13.49 -14.04
C ARG A 247 12.39 -12.75 -14.29
N ILE A 248 12.39 -11.69 -15.09
CA ILE A 248 11.17 -10.98 -15.52
C ILE A 248 10.31 -11.92 -16.36
N GLY A 249 10.90 -12.67 -17.29
CA GLY A 249 10.20 -13.68 -18.07
C GLY A 249 9.64 -14.82 -17.20
N GLU A 250 10.41 -15.29 -16.22
CA GLU A 250 9.99 -16.29 -15.25
C GLU A 250 8.90 -15.77 -14.31
N ASP A 251 9.01 -14.55 -13.82
CA ASP A 251 8.03 -13.94 -12.91
C ASP A 251 6.74 -13.64 -13.66
N LEU A 252 6.82 -13.17 -14.91
CA LEU A 252 5.68 -13.11 -15.83
C LEU A 252 5.04 -14.49 -16.02
N LYS A 253 5.82 -15.54 -16.30
CA LYS A 253 5.32 -16.92 -16.43
C LYS A 253 4.72 -17.44 -15.13
N LYS A 254 5.28 -17.11 -13.96
CA LYS A 254 4.68 -17.42 -12.66
C LYS A 254 3.34 -16.71 -12.50
N PHE A 255 3.26 -15.41 -12.79
CA PHE A 255 2.01 -14.66 -12.77
C PHE A 255 0.95 -15.26 -13.71
N MET A 256 1.38 -15.80 -14.86
CA MET A 256 0.53 -16.52 -15.80
C MET A 256 0.00 -17.86 -15.23
N THR A 257 0.75 -18.53 -14.35
CA THR A 257 0.36 -19.82 -13.75
C THR A 257 -0.25 -19.72 -12.34
N LEU A 258 -0.33 -18.53 -11.75
CA LEU A 258 -0.92 -18.35 -10.43
C LEU A 258 -2.44 -18.54 -10.50
N ASP A 259 -2.92 -19.65 -9.93
CA ASP A 259 -4.34 -19.79 -9.60
C ASP A 259 -4.64 -18.89 -8.39
N PHE A 260 -5.17 -17.70 -8.63
CA PHE A 260 -5.45 -16.72 -7.57
C PHE A 260 -6.61 -17.12 -6.65
N ASN A 261 -7.34 -18.21 -6.93
CA ASN A 261 -8.19 -18.85 -5.93
C ASN A 261 -7.37 -19.58 -4.84
N SER A 262 -6.13 -19.95 -5.17
CA SER A 262 -5.19 -20.69 -4.31
C SER A 262 -4.09 -19.82 -3.69
N VAL A 263 -3.99 -18.52 -4.03
CA VAL A 263 -3.08 -17.54 -3.38
C VAL A 263 -3.64 -17.13 -2.01
N GLN A 264 -4.07 -18.13 -1.22
CA GLN A 264 -4.40 -17.97 0.19
C GLN A 264 -3.16 -18.12 1.10
N THR A 265 -2.01 -18.52 0.56
CA THR A 265 -0.92 -19.03 1.40
C THR A 265 0.46 -18.84 0.78
N ILE A 266 0.90 -17.60 0.55
CA ILE A 266 2.35 -17.31 0.48
C ILE A 266 2.66 -16.00 1.22
N SER A 267 2.76 -16.11 2.54
CA SER A 267 3.64 -15.40 3.48
C SER A 267 2.91 -15.20 4.79
N ASP A 268 3.57 -15.57 5.89
CA ASP A 268 3.02 -15.74 7.24
C ASP A 268 2.46 -14.48 7.94
N ASN A 269 2.01 -13.45 7.22
CA ASN A 269 1.46 -12.23 7.83
C ASN A 269 0.32 -11.51 7.09
N TYR A 270 -0.25 -12.05 6.00
CA TYR A 270 -1.34 -11.36 5.30
C TYR A 270 -2.63 -12.19 5.23
N LYS A 271 -3.64 -11.73 5.98
CA LYS A 271 -5.02 -12.21 5.83
C LYS A 271 -5.54 -11.80 4.46
N VAL A 272 -5.85 -12.84 3.69
CA VAL A 272 -6.64 -12.85 2.46
C VAL A 272 -7.93 -12.03 2.65
N LEU A 273 -8.23 -11.17 1.68
CA LEU A 273 -9.54 -10.52 1.54
C LEU A 273 -10.04 -10.68 0.11
N ASP A 274 -11.33 -11.01 0.04
CA ASP A 274 -12.16 -11.40 -1.09
C ASP A 274 -11.90 -10.71 -2.45
N TYR A 275 -11.97 -11.55 -3.50
CA TYR A 275 -12.54 -11.30 -4.83
C TYR A 275 -12.76 -9.83 -5.22
N TYR A 276 -11.70 -9.14 -5.68
CA TYR A 276 -11.82 -7.91 -6.48
C TYR A 276 -10.53 -7.63 -7.31
N GLU A 277 -10.67 -7.71 -8.63
CA GLU A 277 -10.33 -6.67 -9.63
C GLU A 277 -8.93 -6.02 -9.61
N TYR A 278 -7.93 -6.76 -10.08
CA TYR A 278 -6.97 -6.21 -11.05
C TYR A 278 -6.73 -7.38 -12.01
N SER A 279 -7.19 -7.26 -13.25
CA SER A 279 -7.10 -8.40 -14.17
C SER A 279 -5.64 -8.77 -14.31
N THR A 280 -5.31 -10.07 -14.19
CA THR A 280 -3.97 -10.61 -14.42
C THR A 280 -3.39 -10.07 -15.74
N TYR A 281 -4.25 -9.77 -16.70
CA TYR A 281 -3.95 -9.17 -17.99
C TYR A 281 -3.39 -7.74 -17.89
N ASN A 282 -3.93 -6.87 -17.05
CA ASN A 282 -3.37 -5.53 -16.83
C ASN A 282 -1.95 -5.61 -16.24
N LEU A 283 -1.74 -6.54 -15.30
CA LEU A 283 -0.43 -6.80 -14.69
C LEU A 283 0.59 -7.30 -15.72
N LEU A 284 0.21 -8.29 -16.52
CA LEU A 284 1.03 -8.80 -17.62
C LEU A 284 1.35 -7.68 -18.63
N GLY A 285 0.39 -6.79 -18.87
CA GLY A 285 0.52 -5.64 -19.77
C GLY A 285 1.51 -4.59 -19.33
N GLU A 286 1.40 -4.14 -18.09
CA GLU A 286 2.32 -3.17 -17.50
C GLU A 286 3.74 -3.72 -17.50
N LYS A 287 3.92 -4.97 -17.04
CA LYS A 287 5.22 -5.66 -17.04
C LYS A 287 5.82 -5.81 -18.42
N TYR A 288 5.00 -6.21 -19.40
CA TYR A 288 5.43 -6.33 -20.79
C TYR A 288 5.86 -4.96 -21.36
N CYS A 289 5.13 -3.89 -21.05
CA CYS A 289 5.49 -2.53 -21.47
C CYS A 289 6.79 -2.03 -20.86
N GLU A 290 7.01 -2.30 -19.57
CA GLU A 290 8.26 -1.98 -18.89
C GLU A 290 9.42 -2.73 -19.50
N SER A 291 9.22 -4.01 -19.79
CA SER A 291 10.21 -4.84 -20.48
C SER A 291 10.57 -4.25 -21.85
N ILE A 292 9.60 -3.77 -22.64
CA ILE A 292 9.91 -3.05 -23.90
C ILE A 292 10.78 -1.79 -23.68
N LYS A 293 10.61 -1.06 -22.58
CA LYS A 293 11.49 0.10 -22.27
C LYS A 293 12.93 -0.36 -22.03
N VAL A 294 13.12 -1.52 -21.41
CA VAL A 294 14.44 -2.13 -21.20
C VAL A 294 15.09 -2.53 -22.54
N LEU A 295 14.32 -3.04 -23.51
CA LEU A 295 14.83 -3.33 -24.85
C LEU A 295 15.42 -2.08 -25.52
N LYS A 296 14.77 -0.91 -25.36
CA LYS A 296 15.28 0.37 -25.88
C LYS A 296 16.61 0.78 -25.24
N LEU A 297 16.79 0.51 -23.95
CA LEU A 297 18.09 0.72 -23.29
C LEU A 297 19.18 -0.12 -23.95
N ILE A 298 18.88 -1.41 -24.14
CA ILE A 298 19.83 -2.36 -24.75
C ILE A 298 20.22 -1.91 -26.17
N GLU A 299 19.25 -1.40 -26.93
CA GLU A 299 19.49 -0.81 -28.26
C GLU A 299 20.43 0.40 -28.19
N GLN A 300 20.20 1.31 -27.23
CA GLN A 300 21.05 2.50 -27.03
C GLN A 300 22.50 2.15 -26.65
N ILE A 301 22.71 1.10 -25.86
CA ILE A 301 24.06 0.63 -25.48
C ILE A 301 24.72 -0.13 -26.65
N ASN A 302 23.97 -0.41 -27.73
CA ASN A 302 24.43 -1.05 -28.96
C ASN A 302 25.10 -2.42 -28.73
N ILE A 303 24.58 -3.22 -27.80
CA ILE A 303 25.07 -4.58 -27.55
C ILE A 303 24.16 -5.57 -28.24
N LYS A 304 24.43 -5.84 -29.52
CA LYS A 304 23.62 -6.70 -30.39
C LYS A 304 23.22 -8.03 -29.76
N LYS A 305 24.15 -8.72 -29.08
CA LYS A 305 23.88 -9.99 -28.39
C LYS A 305 22.76 -9.86 -27.35
N TYR A 306 22.70 -8.75 -26.61
CA TYR A 306 21.67 -8.51 -25.60
C TYR A 306 20.34 -8.13 -26.25
N TYR A 307 20.40 -7.36 -27.34
CA TYR A 307 19.21 -6.99 -28.07
C TYR A 307 18.52 -8.24 -28.62
N ASP A 308 19.26 -9.09 -29.34
CA ASP A 308 18.72 -10.29 -29.96
C ASP A 308 18.12 -11.23 -28.90
N TYR A 309 18.84 -11.44 -27.80
CA TYR A 309 18.37 -12.28 -26.70
C TYR A 309 17.08 -11.76 -26.06
N TYR A 310 17.06 -10.48 -25.69
CA TYR A 310 15.92 -9.88 -24.99
C TYR A 310 14.71 -9.70 -25.89
N TYR A 311 14.94 -9.36 -27.17
CA TYR A 311 13.88 -9.28 -28.18
C TYR A 311 13.20 -10.63 -28.38
N ASN A 312 13.96 -11.72 -28.48
CA ASN A 312 13.40 -13.08 -28.60
C ASN A 312 12.60 -13.48 -27.36
N LEU A 313 13.09 -13.16 -26.16
CA LEU A 313 12.34 -13.38 -24.92
C LEU A 313 11.00 -12.62 -24.93
N LEU A 314 10.98 -11.36 -25.37
CA LEU A 314 9.75 -10.58 -25.50
C LEU A 314 8.80 -11.15 -26.55
N LEU A 315 9.30 -11.72 -27.65
CA LEU A 315 8.47 -12.39 -28.64
C LEU A 315 7.82 -13.67 -28.09
N GLU A 316 8.57 -14.47 -27.33
CA GLU A 316 8.03 -15.65 -26.65
C GLU A 316 6.95 -15.25 -25.65
N LEU A 317 7.24 -14.27 -24.80
CA LEU A 317 6.26 -13.75 -23.83
C LEU A 317 5.02 -13.17 -24.51
N LYS A 318 5.18 -12.46 -25.63
CA LYS A 318 4.06 -11.96 -26.44
C LYS A 318 3.17 -13.12 -26.89
N LYS A 319 3.77 -14.20 -27.41
CA LYS A 319 3.04 -15.38 -27.87
C LYS A 319 2.31 -16.06 -26.71
N ASP A 320 2.97 -16.26 -25.58
CA ASP A 320 2.39 -16.87 -24.38
C ASP A 320 1.20 -16.06 -23.86
N ILE A 321 1.37 -14.73 -23.74
CA ILE A 321 0.29 -13.81 -23.32
C ILE A 321 -0.87 -13.85 -24.30
N LEU A 322 -0.61 -13.80 -25.61
CA LEU A 322 -1.68 -13.85 -26.63
C LEU A 322 -2.45 -15.17 -26.59
N SER A 323 -1.76 -16.31 -26.49
CA SER A 323 -2.40 -17.63 -26.37
C SER A 323 -3.33 -17.67 -25.16
N MET A 324 -2.89 -17.17 -24.00
CA MET A 324 -3.72 -17.14 -22.79
C MET A 324 -4.94 -16.24 -22.92
N LEU A 325 -4.79 -15.07 -23.56
CA LEU A 325 -5.90 -14.15 -23.78
C LEU A 325 -6.90 -14.74 -24.76
N GLU A 326 -6.43 -15.38 -25.83
CA GLU A 326 -7.28 -16.02 -26.82
C GLU A 326 -8.02 -17.21 -26.22
N ASP A 327 -7.34 -18.12 -25.50
CA ASP A 327 -7.97 -19.31 -24.88
C ASP A 327 -8.95 -18.93 -23.75
N GLY A 328 -8.57 -18.00 -22.88
CA GLY A 328 -9.39 -17.55 -21.75
C GLY A 328 -10.63 -16.76 -22.17
N VAL A 329 -10.48 -15.82 -23.12
CA VAL A 329 -11.59 -14.96 -23.58
C VAL A 329 -12.53 -15.67 -24.54
N SER A 330 -12.01 -16.49 -25.46
CA SER A 330 -12.85 -17.04 -26.53
C SER A 330 -13.69 -18.23 -26.07
N ILE A 331 -13.26 -18.98 -25.04
CA ILE A 331 -13.89 -20.26 -24.66
C ILE A 331 -14.44 -20.27 -23.23
N GLU A 332 -13.69 -19.80 -22.22
CA GLU A 332 -14.06 -20.01 -20.81
C GLU A 332 -14.94 -18.91 -20.24
N ILE A 333 -14.63 -17.63 -20.48
CA ILE A 333 -15.40 -16.51 -19.92
C ILE A 333 -16.86 -16.53 -20.40
N PRO A 334 -17.17 -16.71 -21.70
CA PRO A 334 -18.57 -16.80 -22.17
C PRO A 334 -19.32 -18.02 -21.59
N LYS A 335 -18.64 -19.17 -21.44
CA LYS A 335 -19.23 -20.36 -20.79
C LYS A 335 -19.56 -20.10 -19.32
N ASN A 336 -18.65 -19.45 -18.58
CA ASN A 336 -18.86 -19.10 -17.19
C ASN A 336 -19.98 -18.08 -17.01
N ILE A 337 -20.08 -17.06 -17.88
CA ILE A 337 -21.21 -16.11 -17.87
C ILE A 337 -22.52 -16.87 -18.07
N ASN A 338 -22.60 -17.74 -19.08
CA ASN A 338 -23.83 -18.49 -19.35
C ASN A 338 -24.21 -19.41 -18.19
N LEU A 339 -23.22 -20.07 -17.57
CA LEU A 339 -23.43 -20.91 -16.39
C LEU A 339 -23.91 -20.09 -15.18
N LEU A 340 -23.30 -18.93 -14.93
CA LEU A 340 -23.67 -18.03 -13.84
C LEU A 340 -25.05 -17.42 -14.06
N GLU A 341 -25.38 -17.01 -15.29
CA GLU A 341 -26.72 -16.53 -15.66
C GLU A 341 -27.76 -17.63 -15.47
N THR A 342 -27.45 -18.88 -15.83
CA THR A 342 -28.31 -20.04 -15.60
C THR A 342 -28.51 -20.31 -14.10
N LYS A 343 -27.42 -20.39 -13.32
CA LYS A 343 -27.48 -20.56 -11.86
C LYS A 343 -28.25 -19.43 -11.17
N LYS A 344 -28.08 -18.19 -11.63
CA LYS A 344 -28.83 -17.03 -11.14
C LYS A 344 -30.32 -17.15 -11.44
N ILE A 345 -30.70 -17.62 -12.63
CA ILE A 345 -32.10 -17.86 -13.01
C ILE A 345 -32.70 -18.94 -12.11
N GLU A 346 -32.03 -20.08 -11.96
CA GLU A 346 -32.46 -21.18 -11.10
C GLU A 346 -32.60 -20.72 -9.64
N PHE A 347 -31.61 -20.00 -9.12
CA PHE A 347 -31.62 -19.45 -7.77
C PHE A 347 -32.79 -18.47 -7.55
N LYS A 348 -33.07 -17.63 -8.55
CA LYS A 348 -34.19 -16.68 -8.53
C LYS A 348 -35.55 -17.38 -8.59
N GLN A 349 -35.67 -18.43 -9.40
CA GLN A 349 -36.88 -19.25 -9.54
C GLN A 349 -37.17 -20.08 -8.29
N LYS A 350 -36.13 -20.63 -7.64
CA LYS A 350 -36.28 -21.55 -6.51
C LYS A 350 -36.89 -20.88 -5.28
N ASN A 351 -36.46 -19.65 -4.93
CA ASN A 351 -36.81 -19.06 -3.62
C ASN A 351 -36.96 -17.53 -3.59
N TYR A 352 -36.21 -16.77 -4.39
CA TYR A 352 -36.17 -15.30 -4.25
C TYR A 352 -37.50 -14.62 -4.59
N GLU A 353 -38.14 -14.96 -5.72
CA GLU A 353 -39.42 -14.35 -6.10
C GLU A 353 -40.54 -14.72 -5.12
N ILE A 354 -40.50 -15.93 -4.55
CA ILE A 354 -41.46 -16.37 -3.53
C ILE A 354 -41.30 -15.54 -2.26
N LEU A 355 -40.07 -15.41 -1.73
CA LEU A 355 -39.78 -14.62 -0.53
C LEU A 355 -40.09 -13.13 -0.73
N LYS A 356 -39.66 -12.57 -1.86
CA LYS A 356 -39.93 -11.18 -2.26
C LYS A 356 -41.43 -10.90 -2.33
N ASN A 357 -42.20 -11.80 -2.94
CA ASN A 357 -43.66 -11.63 -3.04
C ASN A 357 -44.35 -11.80 -1.68
N LYS A 358 -43.88 -12.72 -0.81
CA LYS A 358 -44.37 -12.86 0.57
C LYS A 358 -44.18 -11.54 1.36
N ILE A 359 -42.96 -10.97 1.34
CA ILE A 359 -42.66 -9.69 2.00
C ILE A 359 -43.49 -8.54 1.40
N LYS A 360 -43.53 -8.44 0.06
CA LYS A 360 -44.28 -7.39 -0.65
C LYS A 360 -45.78 -7.46 -0.38
N ASN A 361 -46.37 -8.66 -0.32
CA ASN A 361 -47.79 -8.85 -0.01
C ASN A 361 -48.10 -8.50 1.45
N ARG A 362 -47.21 -8.80 2.40
CA ARG A 362 -47.35 -8.38 3.80
C ARG A 362 -47.31 -6.86 3.94
N LYS A 363 -46.34 -6.20 3.28
CA LYS A 363 -46.24 -4.73 3.22
C LYS A 363 -47.47 -4.09 2.52
N ARG A 364 -48.01 -4.70 1.45
CA ARG A 364 -49.21 -4.21 0.71
C ARG A 364 -50.54 -4.40 1.45
N LYS A 365 -50.82 -5.58 2.00
CA LYS A 365 -52.07 -5.86 2.78
C LYS A 365 -52.26 -4.89 3.94
N ARG A 366 -51.17 -4.30 4.44
CA ARG A 366 -51.22 -3.28 5.50
C ARG A 366 -51.55 -1.90 4.96
N LYS A 367 -50.96 -1.47 3.84
CA LYS A 367 -51.26 -0.18 3.18
C LYS A 367 -52.73 -0.05 2.78
N THR A 368 -53.40 -1.16 2.42
CA THR A 368 -54.81 -1.14 2.02
C THR A 368 -55.81 -1.23 3.18
N ARG A 369 -55.39 -1.67 4.38
CA ARG A 369 -56.30 -1.88 5.52
C ARG A 369 -56.43 -0.69 6.48
N LYS A 370 -55.52 0.28 6.45
CA LYS A 370 -55.68 1.55 7.17
C LYS A 370 -54.90 2.67 6.47
N ASN A 371 -55.50 3.85 6.34
CA ASN A 371 -54.85 5.13 6.02
C ASN A 371 -53.86 5.61 7.13
N GLU A 372 -53.13 4.70 7.77
CA GLU A 372 -52.15 5.01 8.81
C GLU A 372 -50.76 5.11 8.17
N TYR A 373 -50.27 6.35 8.04
CA TYR A 373 -48.90 6.64 7.67
C TYR A 373 -47.95 6.16 8.78
N PHE A 374 -47.18 5.11 8.52
CA PHE A 374 -46.00 4.80 9.33
C PHE A 374 -44.91 5.83 8.99
N TYR A 375 -44.50 6.63 9.96
CA TYR A 375 -43.49 7.69 9.79
C TYR A 375 -42.04 7.17 9.62
N SER A 376 -41.78 5.87 9.77
CA SER A 376 -40.46 5.29 9.49
C SER A 376 -40.54 3.79 9.15
N GLU A 377 -39.59 3.31 8.33
CA GLU A 377 -39.46 1.92 7.89
C GLU A 377 -39.30 0.96 9.08
N LYS A 378 -38.56 1.37 10.10
CA LYS A 378 -38.33 0.63 11.35
C LYS A 378 -39.62 0.29 12.11
N LYS A 379 -40.56 1.23 12.23
CA LYS A 379 -41.84 0.98 12.93
C LYS A 379 -42.72 -0.01 12.16
N LEU A 380 -42.60 -0.06 10.83
CA LEU A 380 -43.31 -1.04 10.01
C LEU A 380 -42.73 -2.44 10.21
N GLU A 381 -41.41 -2.56 10.30
CA GLU A 381 -40.70 -3.82 10.57
C GLU A 381 -41.07 -4.38 11.95
N GLU A 382 -41.04 -3.55 13.01
CA GLU A 382 -41.45 -3.92 14.37
C GLU A 382 -42.91 -4.44 14.44
N TYR A 383 -43.81 -3.83 13.67
CA TYR A 383 -45.20 -4.30 13.59
C TYR A 383 -45.33 -5.64 12.86
N LEU A 384 -44.59 -5.80 11.76
CA LEU A 384 -44.66 -7.02 10.95
C LEU A 384 -44.05 -8.21 11.70
N SER A 385 -42.96 -8.00 12.44
CA SER A 385 -42.37 -9.01 13.31
C SER A 385 -43.30 -9.41 14.47
N TYR A 386 -44.00 -8.45 15.08
CA TYR A 386 -45.00 -8.75 16.10
C TYR A 386 -46.21 -9.52 15.56
N LYS A 387 -46.71 -9.14 14.37
CA LYS A 387 -47.97 -9.68 13.82
C LYS A 387 -47.80 -11.03 13.12
N TYR A 388 -46.65 -11.27 12.52
CA TYR A 388 -46.37 -12.47 11.76
C TYR A 388 -45.14 -13.12 12.36
N GLU A 389 -45.35 -14.19 13.12
CA GLU A 389 -44.32 -14.92 13.86
C GLU A 389 -43.15 -15.40 12.98
N ASP A 390 -43.44 -15.72 11.70
CA ASP A 390 -42.47 -16.16 10.71
C ASP A 390 -41.81 -15.00 9.91
N TYR A 391 -42.14 -13.73 10.18
CA TYR A 391 -41.67 -12.59 9.37
C TYR A 391 -40.17 -12.39 9.45
N LEU A 392 -39.59 -12.43 10.66
CA LEU A 392 -38.14 -12.26 10.85
C LEU A 392 -37.37 -13.35 10.11
N ILE A 393 -37.81 -14.60 10.24
CA ILE A 393 -37.20 -15.76 9.56
C ILE A 393 -37.27 -15.58 8.03
N ILE A 394 -38.40 -15.13 7.50
CA ILE A 394 -38.59 -14.88 6.06
C ILE A 394 -37.75 -13.69 5.57
N GLU A 395 -37.61 -12.64 6.38
CA GLU A 395 -36.85 -11.44 6.05
C GLU A 395 -35.34 -11.70 6.08
N GLU A 396 -34.83 -12.41 7.09
CA GLU A 396 -33.44 -12.85 7.16
C GLU A 396 -33.08 -13.73 5.96
N ALA A 397 -33.91 -14.74 5.66
CA ALA A 397 -33.74 -15.57 4.48
C ALA A 397 -33.75 -14.71 3.20
N TYR A 398 -34.68 -13.76 3.07
CA TYR A 398 -34.73 -12.87 1.91
C TYR A 398 -33.46 -12.01 1.76
N LEU A 399 -32.92 -11.49 2.87
CA LEU A 399 -31.71 -10.66 2.87
C LEU A 399 -30.47 -11.49 2.49
N GLU A 400 -30.37 -12.72 3.00
CA GLU A 400 -29.30 -13.65 2.62
C GLU A 400 -29.37 -14.01 1.14
N TYR A 401 -30.55 -14.35 0.62
CA TYR A 401 -30.77 -14.58 -0.81
C TYR A 401 -30.44 -13.35 -1.67
N LYS A 402 -30.77 -12.14 -1.20
CA LYS A 402 -30.44 -10.90 -1.90
C LYS A 402 -28.92 -10.67 -1.96
N LYS A 403 -28.18 -11.01 -0.91
CA LYS A 403 -26.71 -10.95 -0.89
C LYS A 403 -26.10 -11.90 -1.91
N GLU A 404 -26.60 -13.14 -1.99
CA GLU A 404 -26.14 -14.13 -2.98
C GLU A 404 -26.45 -13.71 -4.42
N LEU A 405 -27.64 -13.16 -4.70
CA LEU A 405 -27.95 -12.60 -6.03
C LEU A 405 -27.00 -11.46 -6.43
N TYR A 406 -26.66 -10.59 -5.48
CA TYR A 406 -25.71 -9.52 -5.72
C TYR A 406 -24.30 -10.06 -6.06
N LYS A 407 -23.89 -11.18 -5.47
CA LYS A 407 -22.62 -11.86 -5.85
C LYS A 407 -22.67 -12.33 -7.31
N PHE A 408 -23.75 -13.00 -7.74
CA PHE A 408 -23.92 -13.39 -9.14
C PHE A 408 -23.90 -12.21 -10.10
N ASP A 409 -24.65 -11.14 -9.80
CA ASP A 409 -24.70 -9.93 -10.64
C ASP A 409 -23.31 -9.30 -10.82
N LYS A 410 -22.55 -9.23 -9.73
CA LYS A 410 -21.19 -8.73 -9.72
C LYS A 410 -20.26 -9.62 -10.56
N GLU A 411 -20.27 -10.93 -10.37
CA GLU A 411 -19.42 -11.87 -11.13
C GLU A 411 -19.72 -11.82 -12.64
N ILE A 412 -21.00 -11.72 -13.03
CA ILE A 412 -21.39 -11.58 -14.43
C ILE A 412 -20.87 -10.24 -15.00
N SER A 413 -21.00 -9.14 -14.24
CA SER A 413 -20.50 -7.83 -14.67
C SER A 413 -18.99 -7.83 -14.92
N ILE A 414 -18.22 -8.40 -14.00
CA ILE A 414 -16.76 -8.51 -14.10
C ILE A 414 -16.36 -9.27 -15.36
N ASN A 415 -16.98 -10.42 -15.61
CA ASN A 415 -16.68 -11.23 -16.78
C ASN A 415 -17.03 -10.51 -18.10
N LYS A 416 -18.08 -9.68 -18.11
CA LYS A 416 -18.44 -8.85 -19.28
C LYS A 416 -17.45 -7.70 -19.51
N GLU A 417 -16.94 -7.09 -18.44
CA GLU A 417 -15.91 -6.05 -18.55
C GLU A 417 -14.58 -6.61 -19.10
N ALA A 418 -14.19 -7.80 -18.65
CA ALA A 418 -13.01 -8.49 -19.17
C ALA A 418 -13.09 -8.76 -20.68
N ILE A 419 -14.27 -9.14 -21.20
CA ILE A 419 -14.51 -9.33 -22.64
C ILE A 419 -14.26 -8.05 -23.44
N ASN A 420 -14.52 -6.87 -22.86
CA ASN A 420 -14.34 -5.59 -23.55
C ASN A 420 -12.89 -5.09 -23.49
N GLU A 421 -12.21 -5.28 -22.36
CA GLU A 421 -10.86 -4.75 -22.15
C GLU A 421 -9.76 -5.59 -22.81
N ILE A 422 -9.91 -6.92 -22.81
CA ILE A 422 -8.87 -7.82 -23.33
C ILE A 422 -8.59 -7.62 -24.84
N PRO A 423 -9.59 -7.46 -25.73
CA PRO A 423 -9.32 -7.18 -27.14
C PRO A 423 -8.51 -5.89 -27.36
N ASN A 424 -8.79 -4.83 -26.58
CA ASN A 424 -8.02 -3.58 -26.63
C ASN A 424 -6.57 -3.82 -26.21
N PHE A 425 -6.40 -4.65 -25.18
CA PHE A 425 -5.10 -5.05 -24.67
C PHE A 425 -4.29 -5.89 -25.68
N ILE A 426 -4.92 -6.88 -26.34
CA ILE A 426 -4.33 -7.66 -27.44
C ILE A 426 -3.85 -6.74 -28.56
N LYS A 427 -4.71 -5.81 -29.00
CA LYS A 427 -4.38 -4.82 -30.04
C LYS A 427 -3.19 -3.96 -29.64
N PHE A 428 -3.13 -3.54 -28.39
CA PHE A 428 -2.05 -2.74 -27.84
C PHE A 428 -0.71 -3.50 -27.80
N ILE A 429 -0.69 -4.75 -27.29
CA ILE A 429 0.51 -5.61 -27.32
C ILE A 429 1.00 -5.81 -28.75
N ASN A 430 0.07 -6.09 -29.67
CA ASN A 430 0.42 -6.34 -31.06
C ASN A 430 1.11 -5.14 -31.73
N LYS A 431 0.74 -3.91 -31.36
CA LYS A 431 1.32 -2.66 -31.92
C LYS A 431 2.74 -2.36 -31.41
N LYS A 432 3.12 -2.82 -30.22
CA LYS A 432 4.33 -2.35 -29.51
C LYS A 432 5.66 -2.99 -29.95
N LEU A 433 5.62 -4.11 -30.67
CA LEU A 433 6.82 -4.80 -31.20
C LEU A 433 6.86 -4.85 -32.74
N VAL A 434 6.02 -4.08 -33.43
CA VAL A 434 6.13 -3.97 -34.90
C VAL A 434 7.32 -3.07 -35.20
N LYS A 435 8.27 -3.60 -35.99
CA LYS A 435 9.45 -2.89 -36.49
C LYS A 435 9.12 -1.51 -37.04
#